data_AF-A0A7X8GQW3-F1
#
_entry.id   AF-A0A7X8GQW3-F1
#
_cell.length_a   1.000
_cell.length_b   1.000
_cell.length_c   1.000
_cell.angle_alpha   90.00
_cell.angle_beta   90.00
_cell.angle_gamma   90.00
#
_symmetry.space_group_name_H-M   'P 1'
#
loop_
_entity.id
_entity.type
_entity.pdbx_description
1 polymer ?
#
loop_
_entity_poly.entity_id
_entity_poly.type
_entity_poly.pdbx_seq_one_letter_code
_entity_poly.pdbx_strand_id
1 'polypeptide(L)'
;MRKEEFSKELKRRGKKPLVVEGLVNSVRLFEEYLHQKGKELEDAVEKDLKDYAALCEAEKKDSTKVKVRGIMLYYSFLGNKTMTQLANKLRESQTAKTRKVFQIKDFIGVNMDHIKKLSALGITGVKQMVEAGKTPQLRKELSGKTGIPPQSILELVKLSNLARSSGLKAVRARLYHDAGFDTWEEIARWQPEKMREKLSRYIKETGFEGIPPTPK
;
A
#
# COMPACT_ATOMS: atom_id res chain seq x y z
N MET A 1 -16.46 -16.28 27.29
CA MET A 1 -15.65 -17.43 26.84
C MET A 1 -14.87 -17.12 25.54
N ARG A 2 -15.52 -16.91 24.39
CA ARG A 2 -14.82 -16.75 23.09
C ARG A 2 -13.93 -15.50 22.92
N LYS A 3 -14.22 -14.39 23.62
CA LYS A 3 -13.39 -13.16 23.60
C LYS A 3 -12.05 -13.32 24.32
N GLU A 4 -12.02 -14.08 25.42
CA GLU A 4 -10.78 -14.38 26.15
C GLU A 4 -9.88 -15.33 25.35
N GLU A 5 -10.48 -16.33 24.70
CA GLU A 5 -9.80 -17.22 23.76
C GLU A 5 -9.23 -16.46 22.58
N PHE A 6 -10.01 -15.53 22.00
CA PHE A 6 -9.53 -14.65 20.94
C PHE A 6 -8.32 -13.81 21.39
N SER A 7 -8.36 -13.23 22.59
CA SER A 7 -7.24 -12.48 23.17
C SER A 7 -5.99 -13.36 23.33
N LYS A 8 -6.14 -14.58 23.87
CA LYS A 8 -5.07 -15.57 24.01
C LYS A 8 -4.46 -15.94 22.65
N GLU A 9 -5.30 -16.16 21.63
CA GLU A 9 -4.86 -16.48 20.28
C GLU A 9 -4.07 -15.32 19.64
N LEU A 10 -4.51 -14.08 19.83
CA LEU A 10 -3.78 -12.90 19.33
C LEU A 10 -2.40 -12.77 19.98
N LYS A 11 -2.28 -13.05 21.28
CA LYS A 11 -0.99 -13.07 22.00
C LYS A 11 -0.09 -14.19 21.49
N ARG A 12 -0.64 -15.39 21.28
CA ARG A 12 0.08 -16.55 20.71
C ARG A 12 0.67 -16.23 19.32
N ARG A 13 -0.02 -15.42 18.52
CA ARG A 13 0.47 -14.91 17.21
C ARG A 13 1.48 -13.75 17.31
N GLY A 14 2.02 -13.46 18.50
CA GLY A 14 3.08 -12.47 18.71
C GLY A 14 2.62 -11.01 18.70
N LYS A 15 1.32 -10.72 18.87
CA LYS A 15 0.84 -9.33 18.97
C LYS A 15 1.19 -8.74 20.34
N LYS A 16 1.68 -7.49 20.33
CA LYS A 16 1.96 -6.72 21.55
C LYS A 16 0.68 -6.52 22.39
N PRO A 17 0.74 -6.49 23.73
CA PRO A 17 -0.42 -6.38 24.62
C PRO A 17 -1.38 -5.22 24.26
N LEU A 18 -0.84 -4.01 24.07
CA LEU A 18 -1.63 -2.83 23.67
C LEU A 18 -2.39 -3.02 22.35
N VAL A 19 -1.82 -3.77 21.41
CA VAL A 19 -2.48 -4.07 20.14
C VAL A 19 -3.61 -5.08 20.35
N VAL A 20 -3.41 -6.07 21.21
CA VAL A 20 -4.44 -7.06 21.55
C VAL A 20 -5.63 -6.36 22.21
N GLU A 21 -5.37 -5.50 23.18
CA GLU A 21 -6.41 -4.72 23.87
C GLU A 21 -7.25 -3.90 22.88
N GLY A 22 -6.61 -3.15 21.98
CA GLY A 22 -7.32 -2.36 20.97
C GLY A 22 -8.16 -3.22 20.01
N LEU A 23 -7.70 -4.42 19.65
CA LEU A 23 -8.45 -5.34 18.79
C LEU A 23 -9.65 -5.95 19.52
N VAL A 24 -9.48 -6.36 20.78
CA VAL A 24 -10.57 -6.89 21.61
C VAL A 24 -11.61 -5.81 21.88
N ASN A 25 -11.18 -4.58 22.18
CA ASN A 25 -12.09 -3.45 22.36
C ASN A 25 -12.90 -3.16 21.10
N SER A 26 -12.29 -3.31 19.91
CA SER A 26 -13.01 -3.14 18.64
C SER A 26 -14.13 -4.17 18.44
N VAL A 27 -13.93 -5.41 18.90
CA VAL A 27 -14.95 -6.46 18.88
C VAL A 27 -16.06 -6.14 19.89
N ARG A 28 -15.69 -5.72 21.12
CA ARG A 28 -16.63 -5.32 22.17
C ARG A 28 -17.58 -4.20 21.70
N LEU A 29 -17.05 -3.17 21.06
CA LEU A 29 -17.88 -2.06 20.55
C LEU A 29 -18.88 -2.52 19.48
N PHE A 30 -18.50 -3.51 18.65
CA PHE A 30 -19.41 -4.06 17.65
C PHE A 30 -20.48 -4.95 18.27
N GLU A 31 -20.12 -5.73 19.27
CA GLU A 31 -21.05 -6.53 20.07
C GLU A 31 -22.08 -5.65 20.79
N GLU A 32 -21.66 -4.55 21.41
CA GLU A 32 -22.57 -3.55 22.03
C GLU A 32 -23.56 -2.97 21.01
N TYR A 33 -23.10 -2.70 19.79
CA TYR A 33 -23.96 -2.28 18.69
C TYR A 33 -24.97 -3.37 18.27
N LEU A 34 -24.58 -4.64 18.27
CA LEU A 34 -25.47 -5.76 17.96
C LEU A 34 -26.49 -6.00 19.08
N HIS A 35 -26.09 -5.85 20.34
CA HIS A 35 -26.97 -5.99 21.51
C HIS A 35 -28.10 -4.96 21.50
N GLN A 36 -27.85 -3.73 21.05
CA GLN A 36 -28.90 -2.73 20.82
C GLN A 36 -29.95 -3.18 19.79
N LYS A 37 -29.62 -4.18 18.97
CA LYS A 37 -30.51 -4.80 17.96
C LYS A 37 -30.97 -6.20 18.36
N GLY A 38 -30.69 -6.64 19.59
CA GLY A 38 -31.05 -7.96 20.10
C GLY A 38 -30.30 -9.12 19.44
N LYS A 39 -29.08 -8.89 18.96
CA LYS A 39 -28.25 -9.90 18.27
C LYS A 39 -26.93 -10.14 19.00
N GLU A 40 -26.43 -11.37 18.95
CA GLU A 40 -25.06 -11.69 19.36
C GLU A 40 -24.08 -11.63 18.17
N LEU A 41 -22.77 -11.74 18.44
CA LEU A 41 -21.73 -11.72 17.42
C LEU A 41 -21.88 -12.83 16.37
N GLU A 42 -22.39 -13.98 16.78
CA GLU A 42 -22.65 -15.14 15.93
C GLU A 42 -23.85 -14.94 14.99
N ASP A 43 -24.83 -14.12 15.39
CA ASP A 43 -26.06 -13.85 14.64
C ASP A 43 -25.92 -12.67 13.66
N ALA A 44 -24.77 -11.99 13.70
CA ALA A 44 -24.52 -10.85 12.85
C ALA A 44 -24.53 -11.22 11.37
N VAL A 45 -25.29 -10.46 10.58
CA VAL A 45 -25.32 -10.60 9.12
C VAL A 45 -24.49 -9.50 8.46
N GLU A 46 -24.28 -9.62 7.14
CA GLU A 46 -23.51 -8.63 6.38
C GLU A 46 -24.04 -7.20 6.52
N LYS A 47 -25.36 -7.05 6.62
CA LYS A 47 -26.00 -5.75 6.78
C LYS A 47 -25.57 -5.08 8.09
N ASP A 48 -25.50 -5.83 9.19
CA ASP A 48 -25.13 -5.28 10.50
C ASP A 48 -23.70 -4.72 10.47
N LEU A 49 -22.78 -5.43 9.82
CA LEU A 49 -21.38 -4.99 9.69
C LEU A 49 -21.23 -3.78 8.74
N LYS A 50 -22.00 -3.74 7.64
CA LYS A 50 -22.01 -2.59 6.72
C LYS A 50 -22.55 -1.33 7.43
N ASP A 51 -23.67 -1.46 8.13
CA ASP A 51 -24.29 -0.38 8.89
C ASP A 51 -23.34 0.14 9.99
N TYR A 52 -22.72 -0.77 10.75
CA TYR A 52 -21.74 -0.41 11.77
C TYR A 52 -20.51 0.30 11.19
N ALA A 53 -20.00 -0.16 10.04
CA ALA A 53 -18.87 0.47 9.38
C ALA A 53 -19.19 1.90 8.90
N ALA A 54 -20.43 2.14 8.44
CA ALA A 54 -20.92 3.46 8.07
C ALA A 54 -21.02 4.39 9.29
N LEU A 55 -21.53 3.89 10.42
CA LEU A 55 -21.55 4.65 11.69
C LEU A 55 -20.14 5.06 12.13
N CYS A 56 -19.19 4.13 12.07
CA CYS A 56 -17.79 4.42 12.40
C CYS A 56 -17.18 5.49 11.48
N GLU A 57 -17.55 5.50 10.20
CA GLU A 57 -17.05 6.48 9.23
C GLU A 57 -17.60 7.88 9.53
N ALA A 58 -18.88 7.96 9.94
CA ALA A 58 -19.53 9.20 10.35
C ALA A 58 -18.92 9.79 11.64
N GLU A 59 -18.55 8.95 12.62
CA GLU A 59 -17.90 9.42 13.85
C GLU A 59 -16.51 10.00 13.60
N LYS A 60 -15.67 9.27 12.85
CA LYS A 60 -14.28 9.68 12.56
C LYS A 60 -13.72 8.91 11.37
N LYS A 61 -13.21 9.64 10.37
CA LYS A 61 -12.71 9.18 9.06
C LYS A 61 -11.66 8.04 9.10
N ASP A 62 -10.97 7.84 10.23
CA ASP A 62 -9.98 6.78 10.43
C ASP A 62 -10.40 5.65 11.38
N SER A 63 -11.57 5.76 12.02
CA SER A 63 -11.99 4.82 13.06
C SER A 63 -12.42 3.47 12.45
N THR A 64 -13.08 3.49 11.28
CA THR A 64 -13.61 2.29 10.62
C THR A 64 -12.51 1.26 10.33
N LYS A 65 -11.37 1.67 9.76
CA LYS A 65 -10.27 0.72 9.44
C LYS A 65 -9.64 0.09 10.69
N VAL A 66 -9.69 0.77 11.83
CA VAL A 66 -9.19 0.26 13.12
C VAL A 66 -10.23 -0.67 13.75
N LYS A 67 -11.47 -0.21 13.89
CA LYS A 67 -12.58 -0.96 14.49
C LYS A 67 -12.89 -2.24 13.70
N VAL A 68 -13.01 -2.14 12.37
CA VAL A 68 -13.28 -3.30 11.49
C VAL A 68 -12.14 -4.32 11.49
N ARG A 69 -10.88 -3.92 11.80
CA ARG A 69 -9.76 -4.87 11.90
C ARG A 69 -9.94 -5.88 13.03
N GLY A 70 -10.44 -5.45 14.19
CA GLY A 70 -10.72 -6.35 15.30
C GLY A 70 -11.79 -7.38 14.93
N ILE A 71 -12.89 -6.90 14.36
CA ILE A 71 -14.03 -7.71 13.90
C ILE A 71 -13.58 -8.73 12.84
N MET A 72 -12.80 -8.29 11.85
CA MET A 72 -12.23 -9.17 10.81
C MET A 72 -11.40 -10.31 11.41
N LEU A 73 -10.52 -10.00 12.37
CA LEU A 73 -9.69 -11.01 13.03
C LEU A 73 -10.51 -11.95 13.90
N TYR A 74 -11.57 -11.45 14.54
CA TYR A 74 -12.47 -12.25 15.36
C TYR A 74 -13.28 -13.24 14.52
N TYR A 75 -13.91 -12.80 13.43
CA TYR A 75 -14.60 -13.74 12.54
C TYR A 75 -13.65 -14.71 11.84
N SER A 76 -12.40 -14.29 11.57
CA SER A 76 -11.37 -15.20 11.08
C SER A 76 -11.00 -16.26 12.11
N PHE A 77 -11.00 -15.91 13.41
CA PHE A 77 -10.78 -16.85 14.51
C PHE A 77 -11.93 -17.84 14.65
N LEU A 78 -13.18 -17.38 14.47
CA LEU A 78 -14.37 -18.24 14.46
C LEU A 78 -14.53 -19.09 13.19
N GLY A 79 -13.68 -18.90 12.18
CA GLY A 79 -13.80 -19.59 10.89
C GLY A 79 -14.88 -19.05 9.95
N ASN A 80 -15.53 -17.93 10.28
CA ASN A 80 -16.55 -17.29 9.44
C ASN A 80 -15.89 -16.53 8.28
N LYS A 81 -15.70 -17.21 7.16
CA LYS A 81 -15.04 -16.67 5.96
C LYS A 81 -15.79 -15.50 5.35
N THR A 82 -17.12 -15.55 5.29
CA THR A 82 -17.97 -14.51 4.68
C THR A 82 -17.80 -13.18 5.39
N MET A 83 -17.99 -13.17 6.72
CA MET A 83 -17.82 -11.95 7.53
C MET A 83 -16.38 -11.46 7.53
N THR A 84 -15.40 -12.37 7.53
CA THR A 84 -13.99 -12.02 7.41
C THR A 84 -13.69 -11.29 6.09
N GLN A 85 -14.17 -11.83 4.97
CA GLN A 85 -13.97 -11.23 3.65
C GLN A 85 -14.66 -9.88 3.52
N LEU A 86 -15.88 -9.75 4.03
CA LEU A 86 -16.61 -8.47 4.04
C LEU A 86 -15.88 -7.42 4.89
N ALA A 87 -15.48 -7.77 6.12
CA ALA A 87 -14.73 -6.88 7.00
C ALA A 87 -13.40 -6.45 6.35
N ASN A 88 -12.71 -7.36 5.67
CA ASN A 88 -11.50 -7.04 4.93
C ASN A 88 -11.76 -6.06 3.77
N LYS A 89 -12.82 -6.27 2.97
CA LYS A 89 -13.21 -5.35 1.89
C LYS A 89 -13.52 -3.94 2.41
N LEU A 90 -14.33 -3.85 3.47
CA LEU A 90 -14.67 -2.58 4.12
C LEU A 90 -13.40 -1.87 4.62
N ARG A 91 -12.51 -2.59 5.29
CA ARG A 91 -11.22 -2.05 5.76
C ARG A 91 -10.31 -1.61 4.62
N GLU A 92 -10.20 -2.39 3.55
CA GLU A 92 -9.33 -2.06 2.41
C GLU A 92 -9.80 -0.80 1.69
N SER A 93 -11.11 -0.60 1.52
CA SER A 93 -11.65 0.63 0.92
C SER A 93 -11.20 1.90 1.66
N GLN A 94 -11.20 1.87 3.00
CA GLN A 94 -10.77 3.00 3.84
C GLN A 94 -9.24 3.12 3.90
N THR A 95 -8.53 1.98 3.90
CA THR A 95 -7.07 1.95 3.82
C THR A 95 -6.59 2.55 2.50
N ALA A 96 -7.27 2.26 1.39
CA ALA A 96 -6.95 2.81 0.07
C ALA A 96 -7.09 4.34 0.03
N LYS A 97 -8.15 4.91 0.62
CA LYS A 97 -8.37 6.37 0.72
C LYS A 97 -7.23 7.09 1.47
N THR A 98 -6.63 6.43 2.47
CA THR A 98 -5.60 7.01 3.35
C THR A 98 -4.19 6.51 3.06
N ARG A 99 -4.02 5.62 2.08
CA ARG A 99 -2.73 5.05 1.73
C ARG A 99 -1.85 6.16 1.16
N LYS A 100 -0.76 6.47 1.85
CA LYS A 100 0.25 7.39 1.33
C LYS A 100 0.83 6.81 0.05
N VAL A 101 0.46 7.39 -1.09
CA VAL A 101 1.01 7.04 -2.40
C VAL A 101 2.37 7.70 -2.54
N PHE A 102 3.39 6.93 -2.91
CA PHE A 102 4.71 7.50 -3.21
C PHE A 102 4.58 8.48 -4.39
N GLN A 103 5.05 9.72 -4.19
CA GLN A 103 4.83 10.80 -5.14
C GLN A 103 5.98 10.85 -6.15
N ILE A 104 5.69 11.20 -7.40
CA ILE A 104 6.73 11.32 -8.44
C ILE A 104 7.72 12.45 -8.14
N LYS A 105 7.31 13.46 -7.37
CA LYS A 105 8.18 14.55 -6.91
C LYS A 105 9.26 14.10 -5.93
N ASP A 106 9.07 12.95 -5.29
CA ASP A 106 9.99 12.44 -4.25
C ASP A 106 11.14 11.63 -4.86
N PHE A 107 11.17 11.42 -6.18
CA PHE A 107 12.31 10.79 -6.85
C PHE A 107 13.54 11.71 -6.86
N ILE A 108 14.72 11.11 -6.82
CA ILE A 108 16.00 11.84 -6.89
C ILE A 108 16.27 12.23 -8.33
N GLY A 109 16.75 13.45 -8.56
CA GLY A 109 17.21 13.91 -9.89
C GLY A 109 16.10 14.18 -10.91
N VAL A 110 14.82 14.22 -10.50
CA VAL A 110 13.73 14.58 -11.41
C VAL A 110 13.60 16.09 -11.59
N ASN A 111 13.25 16.51 -12.79
CA ASN A 111 13.01 17.93 -13.09
C ASN A 111 11.67 18.39 -12.51
N MET A 112 11.70 19.33 -11.56
CA MET A 112 10.51 19.81 -10.86
C MET A 112 9.51 20.55 -11.75
N ASP A 113 9.93 21.15 -12.86
CA ASP A 113 9.00 21.79 -13.79
C ASP A 113 8.21 20.75 -14.60
N HIS A 114 8.82 19.61 -14.92
CA HIS A 114 8.10 18.47 -15.48
C HIS A 114 7.05 17.95 -14.49
N ILE A 115 7.42 17.85 -13.20
CA ILE A 115 6.51 17.40 -12.14
C ILE A 115 5.32 18.36 -11.98
N LYS A 116 5.54 19.68 -12.01
CA LYS A 116 4.44 20.67 -11.94
C LYS A 116 3.44 20.48 -13.08
N LYS A 117 3.93 20.31 -14.32
CA LYS A 117 3.09 20.08 -15.50
C LYS A 117 2.27 18.79 -15.39
N LEU A 118 2.87 17.70 -14.91
CA LEU A 118 2.17 16.44 -14.67
C LEU A 118 1.14 16.57 -13.53
N SER A 119 1.48 17.31 -12.47
CA SER A 119 0.57 17.58 -11.36
C SER A 119 -0.65 18.39 -11.80
N ALA A 120 -0.51 19.30 -12.76
CA ALA A 120 -1.64 20.05 -13.34
C ALA A 120 -2.62 19.14 -14.10
N LEU A 121 -2.15 18.00 -14.61
CA LEU A 121 -2.97 16.94 -15.20
C LEU A 121 -3.48 15.91 -14.16
N GLY A 122 -3.25 16.14 -12.86
CA GLY A 122 -3.63 15.23 -11.79
C GLY A 122 -2.70 14.01 -11.61
N ILE A 123 -1.55 13.98 -12.29
CA ILE A 123 -0.57 12.90 -12.21
C ILE A 123 0.47 13.24 -11.14
N THR A 124 0.28 12.73 -9.92
CA THR A 124 1.16 13.02 -8.76
C THR A 124 1.78 11.78 -8.14
N GLY A 125 1.11 10.63 -8.24
CA GLY A 125 1.57 9.36 -7.70
C GLY A 125 2.18 8.44 -8.75
N VAL A 126 3.05 7.52 -8.30
CA VAL A 126 3.70 6.53 -9.17
C VAL A 126 2.73 5.64 -9.96
N LYS A 127 1.59 5.25 -9.36
CA LYS A 127 0.59 4.44 -10.06
C LYS A 127 -0.06 5.21 -11.20
N GLN A 128 -0.35 6.49 -10.98
CA GLN A 128 -0.92 7.37 -12.01
C GLN A 128 0.07 7.59 -13.14
N MET A 129 1.35 7.78 -12.83
CA MET A 129 2.39 7.94 -13.85
C MET A 129 2.56 6.69 -14.72
N VAL A 130 2.58 5.50 -14.10
CA VAL A 130 2.65 4.23 -14.82
C VAL A 130 1.44 4.06 -15.74
N GLU A 131 0.23 4.37 -15.27
CA GLU A 131 -0.97 4.26 -16.09
C GLU A 131 -0.98 5.29 -17.24
N ALA A 132 -0.63 6.54 -16.95
CA ALA A 132 -0.59 7.62 -17.95
C ALA A 132 0.50 7.42 -19.03
N GLY A 133 1.55 6.64 -18.74
CA GLY A 133 2.67 6.40 -19.67
C GLY A 133 2.88 4.93 -20.04
N LYS A 134 1.85 4.10 -19.88
CA LYS A 134 1.92 2.63 -20.01
C LYS A 134 2.41 2.16 -21.38
N THR A 135 1.95 2.81 -22.44
CA THR A 135 2.30 2.47 -23.82
C THR A 135 3.14 3.58 -24.49
N PRO A 136 3.92 3.27 -25.54
CA PRO A 136 4.63 4.29 -26.32
C PRO A 136 3.71 5.40 -26.84
N GLN A 137 2.49 5.04 -27.27
CA GLN A 137 1.48 5.98 -27.75
C GLN A 137 1.03 6.93 -26.64
N LEU A 138 0.69 6.40 -25.46
CA LEU A 138 0.28 7.21 -24.30
C LEU A 138 1.41 8.17 -23.85
N ARG A 139 2.67 7.73 -23.89
CA ARG A 139 3.80 8.62 -23.60
C ARG A 139 3.96 9.74 -24.62
N LYS A 140 3.72 9.45 -25.91
CA LYS A 140 3.76 10.46 -26.97
C LYS A 140 2.62 11.48 -26.80
N GLU A 141 1.42 11.02 -26.47
CA GLU A 141 0.29 11.91 -26.16
C GLU A 141 0.57 12.77 -24.92
N LEU A 142 1.12 12.18 -23.87
CA LEU A 142 1.48 12.90 -22.65
C LEU A 142 2.56 13.94 -22.92
N SER A 143 3.54 13.61 -23.78
CA SER A 143 4.57 14.54 -24.26
C SER A 143 3.95 15.71 -25.02
N GLY A 144 3.03 15.45 -25.94
CA GLY A 144 2.33 16.49 -26.68
C GLY A 144 1.49 17.41 -25.78
N LYS A 145 0.79 16.85 -24.79
CA LYS A 145 -0.05 17.62 -23.85
C LYS A 145 0.75 18.49 -22.88
N THR A 146 1.94 18.06 -22.49
CA THR A 146 2.75 18.73 -21.45
C THR A 146 3.95 19.50 -22.00
N GLY A 147 4.36 19.22 -23.24
CA GLY A 147 5.64 19.66 -23.80
C GLY A 147 6.86 19.07 -23.08
N ILE A 148 6.69 18.01 -22.28
CA ILE A 148 7.81 17.31 -21.64
C ILE A 148 8.48 16.39 -22.67
N PRO A 149 9.81 16.36 -22.76
CA PRO A 149 10.51 15.46 -23.68
C PRO A 149 10.10 13.99 -23.47
N PRO A 150 9.90 13.21 -24.55
CA PRO A 150 9.51 11.80 -24.45
C PRO A 150 10.45 10.96 -23.58
N GLN A 151 11.74 11.29 -23.57
CA GLN A 151 12.75 10.62 -22.74
C GLN A 151 12.52 10.87 -21.24
N SER A 152 12.24 12.10 -20.83
CA SER A 152 11.93 12.41 -19.43
C SER A 152 10.63 11.77 -18.96
N ILE A 153 9.62 11.66 -19.83
CA ILE A 153 8.40 10.91 -19.52
C ILE A 153 8.72 9.42 -19.34
N LEU A 154 9.51 8.84 -20.24
CA LEU A 154 9.90 7.42 -20.15
C LEU A 154 10.68 7.13 -18.86
N GLU A 155 11.61 7.99 -18.49
CA GLU A 155 12.34 7.91 -17.22
C GLU A 155 11.38 7.92 -16.03
N LEU A 156 10.48 8.89 -15.96
CA LEU A 156 9.48 8.99 -14.88
C LEU A 156 8.59 7.74 -14.79
N VAL A 157 8.20 7.16 -15.94
CA VAL A 157 7.45 5.90 -15.99
C VAL A 157 8.28 4.73 -15.44
N LYS A 158 9.55 4.61 -15.83
CA LYS A 158 10.46 3.54 -15.36
C LYS A 158 10.69 3.62 -13.85
N LEU A 159 11.04 4.80 -13.34
CA LEU A 159 11.17 5.04 -11.89
C LEU A 159 9.88 4.70 -11.14
N SER A 160 8.74 5.14 -11.68
CA SER A 160 7.42 4.85 -11.10
C SER A 160 7.08 3.36 -11.13
N ASN A 161 7.49 2.64 -12.18
CA ASN A 161 7.30 1.19 -12.30
C ASN A 161 8.10 0.43 -11.23
N LEU A 162 9.32 0.89 -10.92
CA LEU A 162 10.13 0.32 -9.84
C LEU A 162 9.52 0.60 -8.45
N ALA A 163 9.10 1.84 -8.21
CA ALA A 163 8.60 2.28 -6.90
C ALA A 163 7.12 1.92 -6.60
N ARG A 164 6.40 1.29 -7.54
CA ARG A 164 4.99 0.88 -7.31
C ARG A 164 4.82 -0.28 -6.33
N SER A 165 5.87 -1.08 -6.14
CA SER A 165 5.88 -2.20 -5.19
C SER A 165 6.23 -1.73 -3.78
N SER A 166 5.61 -2.35 -2.76
CA SER A 166 5.85 -1.98 -1.37
C SER A 166 7.30 -2.24 -0.97
N GLY A 167 8.02 -1.19 -0.53
CA GLY A 167 9.36 -1.30 0.05
C GLY A 167 10.49 -0.71 -0.78
N LEU A 168 10.23 -0.30 -2.03
CA LEU A 168 11.22 0.37 -2.89
C LEU A 168 10.87 1.85 -3.02
N LYS A 169 11.76 2.72 -2.52
CA LYS A 169 11.59 4.18 -2.46
C LYS A 169 12.59 4.91 -3.37
N ALA A 170 12.53 6.24 -3.39
CA ALA A 170 13.36 7.18 -4.16
C ALA A 170 14.79 6.70 -4.48
N VAL A 171 15.64 6.53 -3.46
CA VAL A 171 17.06 6.17 -3.61
C VAL A 171 17.24 4.87 -4.37
N ARG A 172 16.50 3.82 -3.99
CA ARG A 172 16.66 2.50 -4.60
C ARG A 172 16.08 2.44 -6.01
N ALA A 173 15.00 3.17 -6.28
CA ALA A 173 14.43 3.28 -7.63
C ALA A 173 15.43 3.94 -8.58
N ARG A 174 16.05 5.03 -8.13
CA ARG A 174 17.08 5.73 -8.89
C ARG A 174 18.30 4.83 -9.14
N LEU A 175 18.83 4.21 -8.09
CA LEU A 175 19.96 3.27 -8.20
C LEU A 175 19.69 2.15 -9.22
N TYR A 176 18.49 1.56 -9.18
CA TYR A 176 18.13 0.48 -10.10
C TYR A 176 18.04 0.98 -11.53
N HIS A 177 17.33 2.08 -11.75
CA HIS A 177 17.20 2.69 -13.06
C HIS A 177 18.57 3.04 -13.68
N ASP A 178 19.43 3.74 -12.94
CA ASP A 178 20.71 4.19 -13.47
C ASP A 178 21.68 3.02 -13.68
N ALA A 179 21.55 1.93 -12.90
CA ALA A 179 22.28 0.68 -13.12
C ALA A 179 21.67 -0.19 -14.27
N GLY A 180 20.65 0.29 -14.96
CA GLY A 180 20.01 -0.36 -16.11
C GLY A 180 18.98 -1.43 -15.75
N PHE A 181 18.32 -1.32 -14.59
CA PHE A 181 17.20 -2.15 -14.16
C PHE A 181 15.92 -1.31 -14.17
N ASP A 182 15.16 -1.38 -15.25
CA ASP A 182 14.00 -0.50 -15.48
C ASP A 182 12.67 -1.15 -15.09
N THR A 183 12.65 -2.49 -15.01
CA THR A 183 11.45 -3.28 -14.78
C THR A 183 11.66 -4.39 -13.75
N TRP A 184 10.56 -4.79 -13.11
CA TRP A 184 10.58 -5.91 -12.16
C TRP A 184 10.83 -7.24 -12.87
N GLU A 185 10.38 -7.35 -14.12
CA GLU A 185 10.60 -8.50 -14.99
C GLU A 185 12.08 -8.69 -15.31
N GLU A 186 12.83 -7.61 -15.55
CA GLU A 186 14.28 -7.66 -15.69
C GLU A 186 14.93 -8.08 -14.38
N ILE A 187 14.59 -7.43 -13.26
CA ILE A 187 15.15 -7.74 -11.95
C ILE A 187 14.93 -9.21 -11.57
N ALA A 188 13.75 -9.76 -11.84
CA ALA A 188 13.39 -11.14 -11.54
C ALA A 188 14.21 -12.18 -12.32
N ARG A 189 14.81 -11.81 -13.45
CA ARG A 189 15.67 -12.70 -14.25
C ARG A 189 17.10 -12.77 -13.74
N TRP A 190 17.52 -11.86 -12.87
CA TRP A 190 18.89 -11.82 -12.36
C TRP A 190 19.09 -12.74 -11.16
N GLN A 191 20.29 -13.34 -11.09
CA GLN A 191 20.76 -13.97 -9.86
C GLN A 191 20.99 -12.87 -8.80
N PRO A 192 20.44 -13.00 -7.57
CA PRO A 192 20.53 -11.96 -6.54
C PRO A 192 21.95 -11.47 -6.26
N GLU A 193 22.91 -12.40 -6.23
CA GLU A 193 24.33 -12.14 -5.94
C GLU A 193 24.96 -11.30 -7.06
N LYS A 194 24.75 -11.70 -8.31
CA LYS A 194 25.24 -10.96 -9.49
C LYS A 194 24.61 -9.57 -9.62
N MET A 195 23.32 -9.46 -9.29
CA MET A 195 22.65 -8.15 -9.24
C MET A 195 23.31 -7.26 -8.18
N ARG A 196 23.51 -7.81 -6.97
CA ARG A 196 24.14 -7.09 -5.87
C ARG A 196 25.55 -6.62 -6.21
N GLU A 197 26.36 -7.48 -6.85
CA GLU A 197 27.69 -7.13 -7.34
C GLU A 197 27.64 -5.99 -8.37
N LYS A 198 26.76 -6.08 -9.38
CA LYS A 198 26.59 -5.03 -10.38
C LYS A 198 26.21 -3.69 -9.74
N LEU A 199 25.28 -3.69 -8.79
CA LEU A 199 24.87 -2.48 -8.08
C LEU A 199 26.00 -1.91 -7.21
N SER A 200 26.77 -2.78 -6.55
CA SER A 200 27.91 -2.37 -5.72
C SER A 200 29.01 -1.74 -6.56
N ARG A 201 29.26 -2.31 -7.75
CA ARG A 201 30.19 -1.75 -8.74
C ARG A 201 29.72 -0.38 -9.22
N TYR A 202 28.45 -0.25 -9.62
CA TYR A 202 27.87 1.02 -10.05
C TYR A 202 28.03 2.11 -8.98
N ILE A 203 27.72 1.79 -7.70
CA ILE A 203 27.88 2.72 -6.58
C ILE A 203 29.34 3.18 -6.45
N LYS A 204 30.29 2.24 -6.50
CA LYS A 204 31.72 2.54 -6.37
C LYS A 204 32.24 3.41 -7.52
N GLU A 205 31.80 3.14 -8.75
CA GLU A 205 32.26 3.83 -9.95
C GLU A 205 31.66 5.23 -10.11
N THR A 206 30.40 5.42 -9.72
CA THR A 206 29.67 6.68 -9.90
C THR A 206 29.65 7.57 -8.67
N GLY A 207 30.02 7.05 -7.49
CA GLY A 207 29.87 7.75 -6.22
C GLY A 207 28.40 7.90 -5.78
N PHE A 208 27.49 7.08 -6.32
CA PHE A 208 26.07 7.14 -5.98
C PHE A 208 25.83 7.00 -4.47
N GLU A 209 25.09 7.95 -3.88
CA GLU A 209 24.74 7.94 -2.45
C GLU A 209 23.65 6.90 -2.15
N GLY A 210 24.05 5.63 -1.97
CA GLY A 210 23.16 4.55 -1.63
C GLY A 210 23.89 3.25 -1.27
N ILE A 211 23.11 2.24 -0.88
CA ILE A 211 23.62 0.89 -0.60
C ILE A 211 22.91 -0.14 -1.46
N PRO A 212 23.62 -1.21 -1.87
CA PRO A 212 22.98 -2.32 -2.56
C PRO A 212 21.93 -2.99 -1.64
N PRO A 213 20.98 -3.76 -2.20
CA PRO A 213 20.02 -4.51 -1.39
C PRO A 213 20.74 -5.44 -0.41
N THR A 214 20.17 -5.59 0.79
CA THR A 214 20.68 -6.53 1.79
C THR A 214 20.54 -7.96 1.27
N PRO A 215 21.52 -8.84 1.55
CA PRO A 215 21.38 -10.26 1.31
C PRO A 215 20.12 -10.81 1.99
N LYS A 216 19.47 -11.79 1.36
CA LYS A 216 18.38 -12.55 1.98
C LYS A 216 18.93 -13.69 2.81
#